data_AF-A0A0Q7QND1-F1
#
_entry.id   AF-A0A0Q7QND1-F1
#
_cell.length_a   1.000
_cell.length_b   1.000
_cell.length_c   1.000
_cell.angle_alpha   90.00
_cell.angle_beta   90.00
_cell.angle_gamma   90.00
#
_symmetry.space_group_name_H-M   'P 1'
#
loop_
_entity.id
_entity.type
_entity.pdbx_description
1 polymer ?
#
loop_
_entity_poly.entity_id
_entity_poly.type
_entity_poly.pdbx_seq_one_letter_code
_entity_poly.pdbx_strand_id
1 'polypeptide(L)'
;MREKSLSFRLLDTHVVAGRADDVAYVDADGSLTFARLLHESASLAGALNQLGVQPGGTVHLDLTGRAEVLAVLALVRLEARAEPGASVSLAGDPVVARVGDDEFAWDVLMKAGRGDPAPAARFDSEDYAQHALAEHGELLAPLLAGEKLTR
;
A
#
# COMPACT_ATOMS: atom_id res chain seq x y z
N MET A 1 -5.55 -12.62 -22.83
CA MET A 1 -6.11 -11.52 -22.00
C MET A 1 -4.98 -11.00 -21.15
N ARG A 2 -4.80 -9.67 -21.03
CA ARG A 2 -3.78 -9.08 -20.16
C ARG A 2 -4.20 -9.29 -18.70
N GLU A 3 -3.27 -9.69 -17.84
CA GLU A 3 -3.52 -9.92 -16.42
C GLU A 3 -3.84 -8.59 -15.71
N LYS A 4 -4.74 -8.61 -14.73
CA LYS A 4 -5.09 -7.44 -13.90
C LYS A 4 -3.88 -6.95 -13.11
N SER A 5 -3.89 -5.67 -12.73
CA SER A 5 -2.82 -5.10 -11.92
C SER A 5 -2.53 -5.91 -10.66
N LEU A 6 -1.30 -5.87 -10.19
CA LEU A 6 -0.88 -6.52 -8.96
C LEU A 6 -1.71 -6.00 -7.78
N SER A 7 -1.94 -4.69 -7.70
CA SER A 7 -2.76 -4.08 -6.64
C SER A 7 -4.18 -4.66 -6.60
N PHE A 8 -4.80 -4.87 -7.77
CA PHE A 8 -6.14 -5.44 -7.87
C PHE A 8 -6.17 -6.90 -7.42
N ARG A 9 -5.17 -7.69 -7.83
CA ARG A 9 -5.07 -9.11 -7.48
C ARG A 9 -4.76 -9.32 -6.00
N LEU A 10 -4.04 -8.41 -5.36
CA LEU A 10 -3.70 -8.50 -3.94
C LEU A 10 -4.90 -8.31 -3.02
N LEU A 11 -5.83 -7.39 -3.34
CA LEU A 11 -6.89 -6.99 -2.41
C LEU A 11 -8.28 -6.93 -3.06
N ASP A 12 -8.44 -6.16 -4.14
CA ASP A 12 -9.75 -5.88 -4.74
C ASP A 12 -10.44 -7.15 -5.20
N THR A 13 -9.69 -8.10 -5.77
CA THR A 13 -10.25 -9.37 -6.25
C THR A 13 -10.92 -10.17 -5.15
N HIS A 14 -10.39 -10.13 -3.92
CA HIS A 14 -10.93 -10.86 -2.78
C HIS A 14 -12.20 -10.20 -2.27
N VAL A 15 -12.21 -8.86 -2.20
CA VAL A 15 -13.41 -8.09 -1.83
C VAL A 15 -14.53 -8.31 -2.85
N VAL A 16 -14.23 -8.22 -4.15
CA VAL A 16 -15.20 -8.48 -5.23
C VAL A 16 -15.71 -9.93 -5.21
N ALA A 17 -14.88 -10.88 -4.78
CA ALA A 17 -15.25 -12.28 -4.61
C ALA A 17 -16.06 -12.56 -3.31
N GLY A 18 -16.46 -11.52 -2.56
CA GLY A 18 -17.28 -11.66 -1.37
C GLY A 18 -16.49 -11.93 -0.07
N ARG A 19 -15.16 -11.81 -0.10
CA ARG A 19 -14.27 -12.04 1.06
C ARG A 19 -13.94 -10.75 1.82
N ALA A 20 -14.81 -9.74 1.72
CA ALA A 20 -14.60 -8.42 2.32
C ALA A 20 -14.32 -8.48 3.83
N ASP A 21 -15.02 -9.39 4.52
CA ASP A 21 -14.94 -9.57 5.98
C ASP A 21 -13.94 -10.65 6.42
N ASP A 22 -13.32 -11.36 5.48
CA ASP A 22 -12.25 -12.32 5.79
C ASP A 22 -11.01 -11.59 6.30
N VAL A 23 -10.35 -12.15 7.32
CA VAL A 23 -9.10 -11.62 7.87
C VAL A 23 -7.97 -11.77 6.84
N ALA A 24 -7.35 -10.64 6.48
CA ALA A 24 -6.24 -10.56 5.52
C ALA A 24 -4.89 -10.30 6.21
N TYR A 25 -4.89 -9.66 7.38
CA TYR A 25 -3.68 -9.30 8.10
C TYR A 25 -3.88 -9.45 9.61
N VAL A 26 -2.85 -9.92 10.31
CA VAL A 26 -2.81 -10.07 11.78
C VAL A 26 -1.45 -9.64 12.31
N ASP A 27 -1.45 -8.92 13.42
CA ASP A 27 -0.29 -8.62 14.26
C ASP A 27 -0.66 -8.72 15.76
N ALA A 28 0.26 -8.33 16.63
CA ALA A 28 0.05 -8.32 18.09
C ALA A 28 -1.11 -7.38 18.52
N ASP A 29 -1.42 -6.35 17.74
CA ASP A 29 -2.41 -5.32 18.06
C ASP A 29 -3.79 -5.62 17.46
N GLY A 30 -3.92 -6.70 16.68
CA GLY A 30 -5.20 -7.20 16.18
C GLY A 30 -5.16 -7.65 14.74
N SER A 31 -6.27 -7.46 14.04
CA SER A 31 -6.42 -7.94 12.66
C SER A 31 -7.15 -6.94 11.77
N LEU A 32 -6.88 -7.02 10.48
CA LEU A 32 -7.59 -6.29 9.44
C LEU A 32 -8.21 -7.27 8.45
N THR A 33 -9.46 -7.01 8.07
CA THR A 33 -10.13 -7.72 6.99
C THR A 33 -9.60 -7.26 5.63
N PHE A 34 -9.88 -8.00 4.55
CA PHE A 34 -9.55 -7.55 3.19
C PHE A 34 -10.12 -6.16 2.88
N ALA A 35 -11.38 -5.89 3.26
CA ALA A 35 -11.99 -4.58 3.02
C ALA A 35 -11.29 -3.45 3.79
N ARG A 36 -10.88 -3.71 5.04
CA ARG A 36 -10.14 -2.71 5.83
C ARG A 36 -8.74 -2.48 5.28
N LEU A 37 -8.00 -3.54 4.97
CA LEU A 37 -6.66 -3.45 4.40
C LEU A 37 -6.67 -2.74 3.03
N LEU A 38 -7.65 -3.06 2.18
CA LEU A 38 -7.90 -2.37 0.91
C LEU A 38 -8.16 -0.87 1.15
N HIS A 39 -9.11 -0.54 2.02
CA HIS A 39 -9.50 0.85 2.25
C HIS A 39 -8.34 1.68 2.81
N GLU A 40 -7.60 1.15 3.78
CA GLU A 40 -6.49 1.87 4.42
C GLU A 40 -5.31 2.05 3.46
N SER A 41 -4.89 1.00 2.75
CA SER A 41 -3.80 1.12 1.76
C SER A 41 -4.19 2.01 0.57
N ALA A 42 -5.43 1.94 0.08
CA ALA A 42 -5.92 2.83 -0.97
C ALA A 42 -6.03 4.29 -0.50
N SER A 43 -6.40 4.52 0.75
CA SER A 43 -6.41 5.87 1.34
C SER A 43 -4.99 6.42 1.42
N LEU A 44 -4.03 5.64 1.93
CA LEU A 44 -2.63 6.05 1.97
C LEU A 44 -2.08 6.34 0.57
N ALA A 45 -2.40 5.50 -0.42
CA ALA A 45 -2.05 5.76 -1.81
C ALA A 45 -2.65 7.09 -2.34
N GLY A 46 -3.91 7.39 -2.00
CA GLY A 46 -4.54 8.68 -2.33
C GLY A 46 -3.79 9.86 -1.70
N ALA A 47 -3.40 9.75 -0.44
CA ALA A 47 -2.61 10.77 0.25
C ALA A 47 -1.22 10.96 -0.36
N LEU A 48 -0.50 9.87 -0.66
CA LEU A 48 0.82 9.94 -1.31
C LEU A 48 0.73 10.55 -2.72
N ASN A 49 -0.33 10.25 -3.46
CA ASN A 49 -0.58 10.88 -4.76
C ASN A 49 -0.80 12.40 -4.62
N GLN A 50 -1.54 12.85 -3.60
CA GLN A 50 -1.71 14.28 -3.29
C GLN A 50 -0.38 14.95 -2.89
N LEU A 51 0.54 14.20 -2.27
CA LEU A 51 1.92 14.64 -1.98
C LEU A 51 2.86 14.58 -3.20
N GLY A 52 2.34 14.19 -4.38
CA GLY A 52 3.08 14.20 -5.64
C GLY A 52 3.72 12.87 -6.04
N VAL A 53 3.48 11.77 -5.32
CA VAL A 53 3.93 10.44 -5.72
C VAL A 53 3.11 9.96 -6.91
N GLN A 54 3.76 9.87 -8.07
CA GLN A 54 3.15 9.42 -9.33
C GLN A 54 3.62 7.99 -9.70
N PRO A 55 2.98 7.31 -10.67
CA PRO A 55 3.50 6.07 -11.24
C PRO A 55 4.96 6.18 -11.66
N GLY A 56 5.77 5.19 -11.27
CA GLY A 56 7.22 5.20 -11.45
C GLY A 56 7.99 6.07 -10.43
N GLY A 57 7.28 6.77 -9.54
CA GLY A 57 7.87 7.56 -8.45
C GLY A 57 8.44 6.69 -7.32
N THR A 58 9.12 7.34 -6.39
CA THR A 58 9.79 6.68 -5.27
C THR A 58 9.41 7.28 -3.92
N VAL A 59 9.42 6.45 -2.88
CA VAL A 59 9.17 6.84 -1.49
C VAL A 59 10.18 6.14 -0.58
N HIS A 60 10.77 6.85 0.36
CA HIS A 60 11.63 6.25 1.37
C HIS A 60 10.77 5.69 2.49
N LEU A 61 10.92 4.40 2.80
CA LEU A 61 10.21 3.74 3.89
C LEU A 61 11.22 3.37 4.99
N ASP A 62 10.99 3.89 6.19
CA ASP A 62 11.62 3.44 7.43
C ASP A 62 10.52 3.12 8.44
N LEU A 63 9.83 2.01 8.17
CA LEU A 63 8.63 1.57 8.85
C LEU A 63 8.76 0.10 9.24
N THR A 64 8.01 -0.30 10.25
CA THR A 64 7.85 -1.71 10.62
C THR A 64 6.38 -2.05 10.85
N GLY A 65 6.06 -3.35 10.84
CA GLY A 65 4.74 -3.85 11.19
C GLY A 65 3.64 -3.35 10.26
N ARG A 66 2.49 -2.96 10.81
CA ARG A 66 1.30 -2.61 10.03
C ARG A 66 1.51 -1.42 9.09
N ALA A 67 2.27 -0.41 9.53
CA ALA A 67 2.52 0.78 8.73
C ALA A 67 3.34 0.45 7.47
N GLU A 68 4.34 -0.43 7.60
CA GLU A 68 5.13 -0.95 6.48
C GLU A 68 4.24 -1.67 5.46
N VAL A 69 3.37 -2.58 5.93
CA VAL A 69 2.43 -3.31 5.05
C VAL A 69 1.52 -2.35 4.28
N LEU A 70 0.94 -1.38 4.98
CA LEU A 70 0.06 -0.37 4.35
C LEU A 70 0.82 0.48 3.33
N ALA A 71 2.04 0.89 3.65
CA ALA A 71 2.88 1.67 2.75
C ALA A 71 3.24 0.89 1.48
N VAL A 72 3.72 -0.35 1.61
CA VAL A 72 4.05 -1.19 0.45
C VAL A 72 2.82 -1.42 -0.44
N LEU A 73 1.66 -1.73 0.14
CA LEU A 73 0.42 -1.89 -0.64
C LEU A 73 -0.02 -0.59 -1.33
N ALA A 74 0.19 0.56 -0.68
CA ALA A 74 -0.07 1.86 -1.28
C ALA A 74 0.87 2.15 -2.46
N LEU A 75 2.17 1.85 -2.34
CA LEU A 75 3.13 1.98 -3.44
C LEU A 75 2.77 1.06 -4.60
N VAL A 76 2.41 -0.20 -4.33
CA VAL A 76 1.92 -1.15 -5.34
C VAL A 76 0.71 -0.63 -6.10
N ARG A 77 -0.21 0.05 -5.41
CA ARG A 77 -1.39 0.66 -6.02
C ARG A 77 -1.08 1.88 -6.89
N LEU A 78 -0.04 2.63 -6.56
CA LEU A 78 0.43 3.78 -7.34
C LEU A 78 1.41 3.41 -8.44
N GLU A 79 1.85 2.15 -8.52
CA GLU A 79 3.01 1.74 -9.32
C GLU A 79 4.31 2.51 -8.96
N ALA A 80 4.45 2.87 -7.68
CA ALA A 80 5.63 3.51 -7.10
C ALA A 80 6.55 2.47 -6.44
N ARG A 81 7.76 2.89 -6.03
CA ARG A 81 8.78 1.99 -5.45
C ARG A 81 9.34 2.52 -4.14
N ALA A 82 9.77 1.61 -3.28
CA ALA A 82 10.54 2.00 -2.11
C ALA A 82 11.97 2.33 -2.56
N GLU A 83 12.49 3.49 -2.18
CA GLU A 83 13.88 3.88 -2.50
C GLU A 83 14.46 4.69 -1.34
N PRO A 84 15.61 4.27 -0.77
CA PRO A 84 16.32 5.06 0.22
C PRO A 84 16.64 6.48 -0.28
N GLY A 85 16.34 7.50 0.54
CA GLY A 85 16.63 8.89 0.20
C GLY A 85 15.70 9.54 -0.82
N ALA A 86 14.56 8.91 -1.17
CA ALA A 86 13.52 9.58 -1.94
C ALA A 86 13.01 10.85 -1.25
N SER A 87 12.55 11.82 -2.05
CA SER A 87 12.09 13.14 -1.57
C SER A 87 10.86 13.10 -0.67
N VAL A 88 10.04 12.05 -0.82
CA VAL A 88 8.94 11.72 0.09
C VAL A 88 9.40 10.57 0.97
N SER A 89 9.23 10.69 2.29
CA SER A 89 9.54 9.61 3.23
C SER A 89 8.41 9.35 4.20
N LEU A 90 8.27 8.09 4.63
CA LEU A 90 7.44 7.66 5.75
C LEU A 90 8.35 7.03 6.80
N ALA A 91 8.43 7.63 7.98
CA ALA A 91 9.36 7.18 9.01
C ALA A 91 8.89 7.54 10.44
N GLY A 92 9.52 6.89 11.43
CA GLY A 92 9.38 7.22 12.85
C GLY A 92 8.27 6.47 13.58
N ASP A 93 8.22 6.68 14.89
CA ASP A 93 7.19 6.17 15.80
C ASP A 93 6.81 7.28 16.80
N PRO A 94 5.65 7.96 16.63
CA PRO A 94 4.61 7.70 15.62
C PRO A 94 5.06 8.06 14.19
N VAL A 95 4.45 7.39 13.20
CA VAL A 95 4.78 7.57 11.78
C VAL A 95 4.44 8.98 11.29
N VAL A 96 5.36 9.59 10.55
CA VAL A 96 5.17 10.88 9.86
C VAL A 96 5.59 10.77 8.40
N ALA A 97 4.88 11.47 7.51
CA ALA A 97 5.37 11.74 6.17
C ALA A 97 6.19 13.02 6.15
N ARG A 98 7.30 13.02 5.40
CA ARG A 98 8.08 14.23 5.11
C ARG A 98 8.16 14.48 3.62
N VAL A 99 7.98 15.72 3.22
CA VAL A 99 8.16 16.20 1.84
C VAL A 99 8.90 17.54 1.89
N GLY A 100 10.18 17.54 1.55
CA GLY A 100 11.04 18.71 1.80
C GLY A 100 11.08 19.04 3.29
N ASP A 101 10.70 20.27 3.66
CA ASP A 101 10.64 20.75 5.05
C ASP A 101 9.27 20.52 5.71
N ASP A 102 8.27 20.04 4.97
CA ASP A 102 6.92 19.81 5.47
C ASP A 102 6.80 18.43 6.12
N GLU A 103 6.16 18.36 7.29
CA GLU A 103 5.84 17.12 8.00
C GLU A 103 4.33 16.95 8.17
N PHE A 104 3.84 15.72 7.93
CA PHE A 104 2.44 15.36 8.06
C PHE A 104 2.29 14.15 8.98
N ALA A 105 1.48 14.27 10.03
CA ALA A 105 1.15 13.14 10.90
C ALA A 105 0.37 12.06 10.15
N TRP A 106 0.56 10.79 10.54
CA TRP A 106 -0.10 9.65 9.91
C TRP A 106 -1.63 9.78 9.83
N ASP A 107 -2.27 10.24 10.91
CA ASP A 107 -3.71 10.42 10.96
C ASP A 107 -4.21 11.49 9.97
N VAL A 108 -3.43 12.57 9.77
CA VAL A 108 -3.68 13.61 8.77
C VAL A 108 -3.60 13.03 7.36
N LEU A 109 -2.57 12.24 7.05
CA LEU A 109 -2.43 11.56 5.75
C LEU A 109 -3.62 10.64 5.49
N MET A 110 -3.93 9.78 6.46
CA MET A 110 -5.04 8.84 6.34
C MET A 110 -6.37 9.56 6.19
N LYS A 111 -6.59 10.68 6.89
CA LYS A 111 -7.80 11.49 6.75
C LYS A 111 -7.90 12.14 5.38
N ALA A 112 -6.82 12.72 4.86
CA ALA A 112 -6.79 13.33 3.53
C ALA A 112 -7.09 12.29 2.44
N GLY A 113 -6.41 11.15 2.51
CA GLY A 113 -6.55 10.05 1.57
C GLY A 113 -7.92 9.37 1.56
N ARG A 114 -8.62 9.31 2.70
CA ARG A 114 -10.00 8.75 2.77
C ARG A 114 -11.01 9.52 1.92
N GLY A 115 -10.77 10.81 1.68
CA GLY A 115 -11.62 11.63 0.82
C GLY A 115 -11.50 11.30 -0.66
N ASP A 116 -10.34 10.76 -1.07
CA ASP A 116 -10.04 10.38 -2.45
C ASP A 116 -9.07 9.17 -2.50
N PRO A 117 -9.53 7.95 -2.14
CA PRO A 117 -8.68 6.76 -2.16
C PRO A 117 -8.26 6.42 -3.60
N ALA A 118 -6.99 6.07 -3.78
CA ALA A 118 -6.49 5.76 -5.12
C ALA A 118 -7.19 4.51 -5.70
N PRO A 119 -7.66 4.55 -6.96
CA PRO A 119 -8.20 3.38 -7.64
C PRO A 119 -7.08 2.39 -7.97
N ALA A 120 -7.43 1.12 -8.20
CA ALA A 120 -6.49 0.16 -8.75
C ALA A 120 -6.33 0.44 -10.25
N ALA A 121 -5.10 0.47 -10.75
CA ALA A 121 -4.85 0.48 -12.18
C ALA A 121 -5.52 -0.74 -12.84
N ARG A 122 -5.93 -0.61 -14.10
CA ARG A 122 -6.56 -1.75 -14.80
C ARG A 122 -5.56 -2.88 -15.05
N PHE A 123 -4.32 -2.51 -15.36
CA PHE A 123 -3.18 -3.34 -15.70
C PHE A 123 -1.91 -2.63 -15.22
N ASP A 124 -0.90 -3.39 -14.80
CA ASP A 124 0.39 -2.80 -14.44
C ASP A 124 1.14 -2.31 -15.70
N SER A 125 2.01 -1.30 -15.53
CA SER A 125 3.10 -1.02 -16.47
C SER A 125 4.05 -2.23 -16.60
N GLU A 126 4.84 -2.24 -17.69
CA GLU A 126 5.74 -3.36 -17.98
C GLU A 126 6.69 -3.62 -16.80
N ASP A 127 6.83 -4.90 -16.45
CA ASP A 127 7.71 -5.44 -15.41
C ASP A 127 7.46 -4.96 -13.97
N TYR A 128 6.55 -4.01 -13.72
CA TYR A 128 6.29 -3.47 -12.37
C TYR A 128 5.95 -4.57 -11.37
N ALA A 129 4.99 -5.44 -11.71
CA ALA A 129 4.56 -6.52 -10.84
C ALA A 129 5.70 -7.49 -10.50
N GLN A 130 6.57 -7.78 -11.48
CA GLN A 130 7.72 -8.68 -11.27
C GLN A 130 8.71 -8.07 -10.29
N HIS A 131 9.01 -6.77 -10.43
CA HIS A 131 9.90 -6.07 -9.50
C HIS A 131 9.31 -5.98 -8.09
N ALA A 132 8.04 -5.57 -7.94
CA ALA A 132 7.39 -5.47 -6.65
C ALA A 132 7.34 -6.83 -5.90
N LEU A 133 7.10 -7.93 -6.63
CA LEU A 133 7.12 -9.27 -6.05
C LEU A 133 8.54 -9.74 -5.69
N ALA A 134 9.55 -9.35 -6.46
CA ALA A 134 10.95 -9.67 -6.12
C ALA A 134 11.42 -8.92 -4.87
N GLU A 135 10.96 -7.67 -4.69
CA GLU A 135 11.36 -6.80 -3.58
C GLU A 135 10.57 -7.08 -2.29
N HIS A 136 9.26 -7.27 -2.40
CA HIS A 136 8.35 -7.36 -1.24
C HIS A 136 7.58 -8.69 -1.19
N GLY A 137 8.12 -9.75 -1.79
CA GLY A 137 7.45 -11.05 -1.92
C GLY A 137 6.91 -11.61 -0.61
N GLU A 138 7.61 -11.44 0.51
CA GLU A 138 7.16 -11.90 1.83
C GLU A 138 5.87 -11.22 2.31
N LEU A 139 5.68 -9.93 1.96
CA LEU A 139 4.46 -9.18 2.27
C LEU A 139 3.33 -9.51 1.29
N LEU A 140 3.67 -9.63 0.01
CA LEU A 140 2.70 -9.67 -1.08
C LEU A 140 2.18 -11.08 -1.37
N ALA A 141 3.02 -12.11 -1.23
CA ALA A 141 2.68 -13.47 -1.63
C ALA A 141 1.47 -14.05 -0.86
N PRO A 142 1.33 -13.89 0.47
CA PRO A 142 0.16 -14.39 1.19
C PRO A 142 -1.14 -13.77 0.67
N LEU A 143 -1.16 -12.44 0.50
CA LEU A 143 -2.34 -11.71 0.01
C LEU A 143 -2.69 -12.10 -1.43
N LEU A 144 -1.68 -12.34 -2.27
CA LEU A 144 -1.88 -12.81 -3.64
C LEU A 144 -2.48 -14.23 -3.68
N ALA A 145 -2.09 -15.10 -2.75
CA ALA A 145 -2.70 -16.42 -2.55
C ALA A 145 -4.09 -16.35 -1.89
N GLY A 146 -4.53 -15.16 -1.44
CA GLY A 146 -5.75 -14.96 -0.68
C GLY A 146 -5.66 -15.48 0.75
N GLU A 147 -4.44 -15.66 1.26
CA GLU A 147 -4.13 -16.06 2.62
C GLU A 147 -3.92 -14.82 3.51
N LYS A 148 -3.91 -15.06 4.82
CA LYS A 148 -3.62 -14.02 5.82
C LYS A 148 -2.11 -13.76 5.92
N LEU A 149 -1.72 -12.49 5.91
CA LEU A 149 -0.38 -12.05 6.27
C LEU A 149 -0.27 -11.94 7.80
N THR A 150 0.77 -12.53 8.39
CA THR A 150 1.03 -12.44 9.84
C THR A 150 2.36 -11.74 10.06
N ARG A 151 2.40 -10.75 10.96
CA ARG A 151 3.60 -10.00 11.34
C ARG A 151 3.79 -10.01 12.86
#